data_AF-G7I0E7-F1
#
_entry.id   AF-G7I0E7-F1
#
_cell.length_a   1.000
_cell.length_b   1.000
_cell.length_c   1.000
_cell.angle_alpha   90.00
_cell.angle_beta   90.00
_cell.angle_gamma   90.00
#
_symmetry.space_group_name_H-M   'P 1'
#
loop_
_entity.id
_entity.type
_entity.pdbx_description
1 polymer ?
#
loop_
_entity_poly.entity_id
_entity_poly.type
_entity_poly.pdbx_seq_one_letter_code
_entity_poly.pdbx_strand_id
1 'polypeptide(L)'
;MLMAMRKLRLLTAVTATAAVAGSLLILPATAIPGLPANIPVNLPSGLLPDDMVQQASTVPGIASGVDVSRWQHPDGGGIAWDQVRTDGQSFALVKASEGTTWTNERLVDDTSQAAANGMQVGTYHYARPGGDARAQAQHYASQYNQVGNHSLPPVLDLEVSEGKSPEQLADWTREFMNELETLTGRTPMMYTYRYFWIEQMNNTQEFANYPLWLAAYQSTAPDPVGGWNKLDMWQRSDSGRVNGIAGNVDLNLFNGNEAQLNMFSAGQLQASGGKLEGLTVNDGVDLGADSTVIIGAILALAAGAIAAPALADAAQNANLDGLPDVVNGLIANDNLPVEQLETM
;
A
#
# COMPACT_ATOMS: atom_id res chain seq x y z
N MET A 1 -11.20 19.42 -36.46
CA MET A 1 -10.67 20.18 -37.61
C MET A 1 -9.35 20.83 -37.19
N LEU A 2 -8.22 20.30 -37.70
CA LEU A 2 -6.88 20.90 -37.81
C LEU A 2 -6.16 21.32 -36.49
N MET A 3 -4.87 21.09 -36.21
CA MET A 3 -3.67 20.68 -36.98
C MET A 3 -2.52 20.54 -35.94
N ALA A 4 -1.92 19.38 -35.65
CA ALA A 4 -0.71 18.77 -36.23
C ALA A 4 0.48 19.70 -36.57
N MET A 5 1.67 19.44 -35.99
CA MET A 5 3.01 19.55 -36.60
C MET A 5 4.01 18.71 -35.77
N ARG A 6 4.49 17.51 -36.15
CA ARG A 6 5.30 16.99 -37.30
C ARG A 6 6.80 16.80 -36.97
N LYS A 7 7.29 15.55 -37.13
CA LYS A 7 8.35 15.06 -38.08
C LYS A 7 8.72 13.61 -37.68
N LEU A 8 8.40 12.52 -38.39
CA LEU A 8 8.73 11.98 -39.75
C LEU A 8 10.06 11.19 -39.83
N ARG A 9 9.97 9.87 -40.12
CA ARG A 9 10.67 9.07 -41.18
C ARG A 9 10.30 7.57 -41.04
N LEU A 10 9.47 7.01 -41.93
CA LEU A 10 9.76 6.20 -43.13
C LEU A 10 10.43 4.83 -42.85
N LEU A 11 9.71 3.72 -43.11
CA LEU A 11 10.25 2.58 -43.88
C LEU A 11 9.17 1.64 -44.44
N THR A 12 9.51 1.10 -45.60
CA THR A 12 8.73 0.38 -46.61
C THR A 12 8.49 -1.11 -46.27
N ALA A 13 7.41 -1.68 -46.77
CA ALA A 13 7.06 -3.10 -46.69
C ALA A 13 7.83 -3.99 -47.69
N VAL A 14 8.12 -5.25 -47.31
CA VAL A 14 8.28 -6.41 -48.21
C VAL A 14 7.82 -7.68 -47.49
N THR A 15 6.94 -8.44 -48.14
CA THR A 15 6.47 -9.80 -47.81
C THR A 15 7.33 -10.89 -48.47
N ALA A 16 7.56 -12.03 -47.81
CA ALA A 16 7.75 -13.33 -48.47
C ALA A 16 7.63 -14.54 -47.51
N THR A 17 6.82 -15.51 -47.94
CA THR A 17 6.58 -16.89 -47.44
C THR A 17 7.71 -17.87 -47.73
N ALA A 18 7.90 -18.90 -46.89
CA ALA A 18 8.02 -20.33 -47.30
C ALA A 18 8.24 -21.27 -46.09
N ALA A 19 7.56 -22.42 -46.11
CA ALA A 19 7.71 -23.55 -45.20
C ALA A 19 8.45 -24.71 -45.89
N VAL A 20 9.26 -25.50 -45.17
CA VAL A 20 9.58 -26.91 -45.52
C VAL A 20 9.84 -27.73 -44.24
N ALA A 21 9.32 -28.96 -44.28
CA ALA A 21 9.28 -30.02 -43.28
C ALA A 21 10.61 -30.77 -43.04
N GLY A 22 10.68 -31.52 -41.94
CA GLY A 22 11.69 -32.55 -41.70
C GLY A 22 11.51 -33.26 -40.36
N SER A 23 10.74 -34.36 -40.35
CA SER A 23 10.62 -35.29 -39.21
C SER A 23 11.83 -36.22 -39.12
N LEU A 24 12.32 -36.53 -37.91
CA LEU A 24 12.77 -37.88 -37.52
C LEU A 24 12.92 -38.01 -35.98
N LEU A 25 12.20 -38.96 -35.37
CA LEU A 25 12.59 -39.62 -34.11
C LEU A 25 13.89 -40.43 -34.37
N ILE A 26 14.81 -40.76 -33.45
CA ILE A 26 14.75 -41.46 -32.14
C ILE A 26 16.05 -41.18 -31.34
N LEU A 27 15.93 -41.21 -30.00
CA LEU A 27 16.91 -41.21 -28.86
C LEU A 27 18.14 -42.17 -28.99
N PRO A 28 19.15 -42.20 -28.06
CA PRO A 28 19.26 -41.56 -26.73
C PRO A 28 20.62 -40.92 -26.30
N ALA A 29 20.55 -40.21 -25.16
CA ALA A 29 21.52 -40.04 -24.06
C ALA A 29 22.76 -39.11 -24.16
N THR A 30 22.68 -38.05 -23.34
CA THR A 30 23.70 -37.44 -22.45
C THR A 30 24.98 -36.81 -23.03
N ALA A 31 25.06 -35.46 -22.99
CA ALA A 31 25.94 -34.68 -22.09
C ALA A 31 26.15 -33.21 -22.56
N ILE A 32 25.72 -32.28 -21.70
CA ILE A 32 26.19 -30.90 -21.36
C ILE A 32 26.79 -29.99 -22.45
N PRO A 33 26.09 -28.91 -22.86
CA PRO A 33 26.64 -27.80 -23.63
C PRO A 33 26.81 -26.49 -22.82
N GLY A 34 28.01 -25.90 -22.93
CA GLY A 34 28.29 -24.48 -22.73
C GLY A 34 28.12 -23.67 -24.03
N LEU A 35 27.74 -22.41 -23.85
CA LEU A 35 27.56 -21.28 -24.79
C LEU A 35 28.73 -21.13 -25.81
N PRO A 36 28.59 -20.45 -26.99
CA PRO A 36 27.86 -19.17 -27.14
C PRO A 36 27.23 -18.83 -28.53
N ALA A 37 26.40 -17.76 -28.55
CA ALA A 37 26.46 -16.59 -29.45
C ALA A 37 25.07 -16.05 -29.90
N ASN A 38 24.87 -14.75 -29.65
CA ASN A 38 23.87 -13.83 -30.21
C ASN A 38 22.39 -14.01 -29.85
N ILE A 39 21.93 -13.21 -28.88
CA ILE A 39 20.61 -12.58 -28.96
C ILE A 39 20.80 -11.06 -28.75
N PRO A 40 20.28 -10.20 -29.65
CA PRO A 40 20.45 -8.75 -29.57
C PRO A 40 19.68 -8.18 -28.39
N VAL A 41 20.37 -7.34 -27.61
CA VAL A 41 19.80 -6.57 -26.51
C VAL A 41 19.04 -5.37 -27.08
N ASN A 42 17.75 -5.28 -26.78
CA ASN A 42 16.97 -4.06 -26.93
C ASN A 42 16.56 -3.59 -25.52
N LEU A 43 17.15 -2.50 -25.05
CA LEU A 43 16.81 -1.89 -23.76
C LEU A 43 15.70 -0.84 -23.96
N PRO A 44 14.64 -0.85 -23.15
CA PRO A 44 13.92 0.37 -22.81
C PRO A 44 14.33 0.88 -21.41
N SER A 45 14.60 2.18 -21.36
CA SER A 45 14.71 3.13 -20.23
C SER A 45 14.35 2.58 -18.83
N GLY A 46 15.24 2.59 -17.84
CA GLY A 46 15.80 3.78 -17.19
C GLY A 46 15.14 4.00 -15.82
N LEU A 47 15.44 3.14 -14.83
CA LEU A 47 16.28 3.43 -13.65
C LEU A 47 15.57 4.17 -12.49
N LEU A 48 14.88 3.40 -11.64
CA LEU A 48 14.87 3.56 -10.18
C LEU A 48 14.98 2.15 -9.58
N PRO A 49 15.88 1.86 -8.63
CA PRO A 49 15.82 0.60 -7.89
C PRO A 49 14.86 0.79 -6.70
N ASP A 50 13.63 0.30 -6.80
CA ASP A 50 12.72 0.07 -5.65
C ASP A 50 11.55 -0.89 -5.95
N ASP A 51 11.64 -1.74 -6.99
CA ASP A 51 10.62 -2.78 -7.26
C ASP A 51 10.82 -4.02 -6.35
N MET A 52 10.98 -3.81 -5.04
CA MET A 52 10.76 -4.87 -4.07
C MET A 52 9.28 -4.89 -3.71
N VAL A 53 8.57 -5.92 -4.14
CA VAL A 53 7.21 -6.20 -3.66
C VAL A 53 7.27 -6.33 -2.14
N GLN A 54 6.52 -5.50 -1.41
CA GLN A 54 6.57 -5.48 0.04
C GLN A 54 5.46 -6.36 0.60
N GLN A 55 5.82 -7.48 1.23
CA GLN A 55 4.85 -8.19 2.07
C GLN A 55 4.41 -7.28 3.21
N ALA A 56 3.13 -7.36 3.61
CA ALA A 56 2.64 -6.65 4.77
C ALA A 56 3.28 -7.21 6.04
N SER A 57 4.46 -6.66 6.38
CA SER A 57 5.09 -6.90 7.66
C SER A 57 4.36 -6.08 8.71
N THR A 58 3.65 -6.74 9.63
CA THR A 58 3.10 -6.06 10.81
C THR A 58 4.26 -5.50 11.63
N VAL A 59 4.25 -4.21 11.94
CA VAL A 59 5.26 -3.61 12.82
C VAL A 59 4.82 -3.81 14.28
N PRO A 60 5.55 -4.57 15.11
CA PRO A 60 5.11 -4.90 16.46
C PRO A 60 4.75 -3.65 17.28
N GLY A 61 3.54 -3.63 17.85
CA GLY A 61 3.07 -2.54 18.70
C GLY A 61 2.64 -1.27 17.95
N ILE A 62 2.54 -1.33 16.62
CA ILE A 62 1.97 -0.29 15.75
C ILE A 62 0.79 -0.90 15.00
N ALA A 63 -0.34 -0.20 14.96
CA ALA A 63 -1.49 -0.68 14.21
C ALA A 63 -1.25 -0.49 12.71
N SER A 64 -1.35 -1.58 11.95
CA SER A 64 -1.28 -1.60 10.48
C SER A 64 -2.68 -1.55 9.87
N GLY A 65 -2.77 -1.07 8.63
CA GLY A 65 -4.01 -1.10 7.87
C GLY A 65 -3.78 -0.99 6.37
N VAL A 66 -4.86 -1.14 5.64
CA VAL A 66 -4.90 -1.01 4.18
C VAL A 66 -5.82 0.13 3.78
N ASP A 67 -5.62 0.66 2.58
CA ASP A 67 -6.66 1.42 1.91
C ASP A 67 -6.96 0.81 0.54
N VAL A 68 -8.25 0.80 0.20
CA VAL A 68 -8.78 0.03 -0.93
C VAL A 68 -9.82 0.83 -1.70
N SER A 69 -9.98 0.46 -2.96
CA SER A 69 -11.00 0.98 -3.86
C SER A 69 -11.49 -0.15 -4.78
N ARG A 70 -12.26 0.19 -5.82
CA ARG A 70 -12.63 -0.79 -6.87
C ARG A 70 -11.44 -1.54 -7.47
N TRP A 71 -10.22 -0.98 -7.40
CA TRP A 71 -9.02 -1.56 -8.00
C TRP A 71 -8.53 -2.83 -7.30
N GLN A 72 -8.88 -3.03 -6.02
CA GLN A 72 -8.56 -4.24 -5.26
C GLN A 72 -9.55 -5.40 -5.51
N HIS A 73 -10.43 -5.25 -6.51
CA HIS A 73 -11.39 -6.27 -6.94
C HIS A 73 -11.14 -6.65 -8.40
N PRO A 74 -9.94 -7.18 -8.75
CA PRO A 74 -9.72 -7.69 -10.09
C PRO A 74 -10.79 -8.74 -10.41
N ASP A 75 -11.29 -8.69 -11.64
CA ASP A 75 -12.37 -9.56 -12.14
C ASP A 75 -13.70 -9.48 -11.36
N GLY A 76 -13.86 -8.47 -10.51
CA GLY A 76 -15.06 -8.26 -9.69
C GLY A 76 -15.17 -9.18 -8.47
N GLY A 77 -14.09 -9.88 -8.10
CA GLY A 77 -14.02 -10.70 -6.88
C GLY A 77 -14.14 -9.87 -5.59
N GLY A 78 -14.51 -10.52 -4.48
CA GLY A 78 -14.52 -9.89 -3.15
C GLY A 78 -13.15 -9.97 -2.46
N ILE A 79 -12.92 -9.09 -1.48
CA ILE A 79 -11.77 -9.18 -0.57
C ILE A 79 -12.12 -10.15 0.57
N ALA A 80 -11.21 -11.07 0.89
CA ALA A 80 -11.35 -11.99 2.03
C ALA A 80 -10.92 -11.28 3.33
N TRP A 81 -11.81 -10.46 3.89
CA TRP A 81 -11.52 -9.58 5.03
C TRP A 81 -11.12 -10.32 6.33
N ASP A 82 -11.50 -11.59 6.47
CA ASP A 82 -11.05 -12.47 7.56
C ASP A 82 -9.55 -12.77 7.46
N GLN A 83 -9.07 -13.00 6.23
CA GLN A 83 -7.64 -13.19 5.95
C GLN A 83 -6.88 -11.88 6.15
N VAL A 84 -7.44 -10.75 5.69
CA VAL A 84 -6.84 -9.41 5.91
C VAL A 84 -6.64 -9.13 7.40
N ARG A 85 -7.64 -9.42 8.23
CA ARG A 85 -7.52 -9.29 9.70
C ARG A 85 -6.48 -10.22 10.28
N THR A 86 -6.43 -11.46 9.81
CA THR A 86 -5.49 -12.50 10.27
C THR A 86 -4.06 -12.18 9.86
N ASP A 87 -3.88 -11.48 8.74
CA ASP A 87 -2.61 -10.91 8.26
C ASP A 87 -2.19 -9.65 9.04
N GLY A 88 -2.85 -9.39 10.17
CA GLY A 88 -2.48 -8.36 11.14
C GLY A 88 -2.97 -6.94 10.81
N GLN A 89 -3.81 -6.78 9.80
CA GLN A 89 -4.43 -5.48 9.52
C GLN A 89 -5.51 -5.17 10.55
N SER A 90 -5.40 -4.00 11.17
CA SER A 90 -6.29 -3.53 12.24
C SER A 90 -7.29 -2.48 11.76
N PHE A 91 -7.02 -1.82 10.64
CA PHE A 91 -7.93 -0.87 10.02
C PHE A 91 -7.96 -0.93 8.50
N ALA A 92 -9.04 -0.40 7.92
CA ALA A 92 -9.21 -0.25 6.48
C ALA A 92 -9.82 1.11 6.14
N LEU A 93 -9.29 1.79 5.13
CA LEU A 93 -9.91 2.98 4.52
C LEU A 93 -10.45 2.64 3.12
N VAL A 94 -11.76 2.78 2.91
CA VAL A 94 -12.42 2.40 1.65
C VAL A 94 -12.79 3.64 0.85
N LYS A 95 -12.38 3.73 -0.42
CA LYS A 95 -12.80 4.84 -1.30
C LYS A 95 -14.31 4.86 -1.36
N ALA A 96 -14.93 5.99 -1.04
CA ALA A 96 -16.38 6.14 -1.11
C ALA A 96 -16.81 6.83 -2.40
N SER A 97 -16.11 7.88 -2.78
CA SER A 97 -16.55 8.76 -3.87
C SER A 97 -15.40 9.55 -4.50
N GLU A 98 -15.69 10.14 -5.65
CA GLU A 98 -14.77 11.02 -6.38
C GLU A 98 -15.56 12.07 -7.16
N GLY A 99 -15.16 13.33 -7.04
CA GLY A 99 -15.90 14.43 -7.66
C GLY A 99 -17.36 14.45 -7.22
N THR A 100 -18.26 14.93 -8.07
CA THR A 100 -19.69 15.07 -7.70
C THR A 100 -20.58 13.92 -8.13
N THR A 101 -20.02 12.90 -8.81
CA THR A 101 -20.84 11.90 -9.51
C THR A 101 -20.36 10.46 -9.34
N TRP A 102 -19.06 10.22 -9.14
CA TRP A 102 -18.56 8.86 -9.05
C TRP A 102 -18.69 8.33 -7.62
N THR A 103 -19.16 7.10 -7.48
CA THR A 103 -19.34 6.37 -6.23
C THR A 103 -18.69 5.01 -6.35
N ASN A 104 -18.03 4.55 -5.29
CA ASN A 104 -17.50 3.19 -5.27
C ASN A 104 -18.62 2.18 -5.02
N GLU A 105 -18.86 1.32 -6.00
CA GLU A 105 -19.84 0.23 -5.92
C GLU A 105 -19.54 -0.81 -4.82
N ARG A 106 -18.28 -0.86 -4.33
CA ARG A 106 -17.84 -1.77 -3.26
C ARG A 106 -17.94 -1.19 -1.85
N LEU A 107 -18.29 0.09 -1.73
CA LEU A 107 -18.28 0.82 -0.46
C LEU A 107 -19.02 0.08 0.66
N VAL A 108 -20.27 -0.34 0.42
CA VAL A 108 -21.10 -0.98 1.46
C VAL A 108 -20.56 -2.36 1.82
N ASP A 109 -20.20 -3.17 0.82
CA ASP A 109 -19.74 -4.53 1.03
C ASP A 109 -18.39 -4.56 1.76
N ASP A 110 -17.42 -3.75 1.33
CA ASP A 110 -16.09 -3.74 1.95
C ASP A 110 -16.11 -3.19 3.37
N THR A 111 -16.81 -2.08 3.59
CA THR A 111 -16.90 -1.49 4.93
C THR A 111 -17.61 -2.42 5.90
N SER A 112 -18.68 -3.09 5.46
CA SER A 112 -19.42 -4.03 6.31
C SER A 112 -18.60 -5.28 6.64
N GLN A 113 -17.89 -5.85 5.66
CA GLN A 113 -17.09 -7.06 5.87
C GLN A 113 -15.81 -6.78 6.67
N ALA A 114 -15.12 -5.66 6.43
CA ALA A 114 -13.98 -5.26 7.26
C ALA A 114 -14.39 -5.07 8.72
N ALA A 115 -15.50 -4.36 8.97
CA ALA A 115 -16.03 -4.16 10.32
C ALA A 115 -16.48 -5.47 10.98
N ALA A 116 -17.12 -6.37 10.23
CA ALA A 116 -17.54 -7.69 10.72
C ALA A 116 -16.36 -8.57 11.15
N ASN A 117 -15.17 -8.34 10.60
CA ASN A 117 -13.91 -8.98 10.99
C ASN A 117 -13.13 -8.19 12.06
N GLY A 118 -13.77 -7.22 12.71
CA GLY A 118 -13.22 -6.52 13.87
C GLY A 118 -12.18 -5.45 13.53
N MET A 119 -12.12 -4.99 12.28
CA MET A 119 -11.25 -3.89 11.87
C MET A 119 -11.93 -2.53 12.13
N GLN A 120 -11.13 -1.50 12.42
CA GLN A 120 -11.61 -0.11 12.39
C GLN A 120 -11.74 0.35 10.93
N VAL A 121 -12.88 0.92 10.56
CA VAL A 121 -13.18 1.23 9.15
C VAL A 121 -13.31 2.72 8.97
N GLY A 122 -12.70 3.28 7.94
CA GLY A 122 -12.96 4.63 7.46
C GLY A 122 -13.26 4.63 5.98
N THR A 123 -13.55 5.82 5.48
CA THR A 123 -13.77 6.02 4.04
C THR A 123 -13.06 7.28 3.59
N TYR A 124 -12.84 7.41 2.28
CA TYR A 124 -12.23 8.61 1.72
C TYR A 124 -12.92 9.10 0.45
N HIS A 125 -12.76 10.39 0.19
CA HIS A 125 -13.21 11.06 -1.02
C HIS A 125 -12.04 11.61 -1.81
N TYR A 126 -11.89 11.15 -3.05
CA TYR A 126 -10.88 11.68 -3.96
C TYR A 126 -11.32 13.02 -4.52
N ALA A 127 -10.55 14.06 -4.22
CA ALA A 127 -10.85 15.43 -4.60
C ALA A 127 -10.73 15.66 -6.10
N ARG A 128 -11.67 16.42 -6.65
CA ARG A 128 -11.60 16.99 -8.01
C ARG A 128 -11.75 18.51 -7.94
N PRO A 129 -10.73 19.28 -7.54
CA PRO A 129 -10.89 20.71 -7.24
C PRO A 129 -11.40 21.57 -8.40
N GLY A 130 -11.30 21.12 -9.64
CA GLY A 130 -11.94 21.76 -10.79
C GLY A 130 -13.46 21.86 -10.67
N GLY A 131 -14.09 21.04 -9.81
CA GLY A 131 -15.50 21.13 -9.42
C GLY A 131 -15.76 21.94 -8.15
N ASP A 132 -17.03 22.03 -7.76
CA ASP A 132 -17.47 22.74 -6.55
C ASP A 132 -17.13 21.95 -5.26
N ALA A 133 -16.57 22.63 -4.27
CA ALA A 133 -16.11 22.02 -3.01
C ALA A 133 -17.27 21.49 -2.17
N ARG A 134 -18.33 22.29 -2.01
CA ARG A 134 -19.49 21.93 -1.19
C ARG A 134 -20.29 20.80 -1.82
N ALA A 135 -20.45 20.81 -3.13
CA ALA A 135 -21.11 19.73 -3.86
C ALA A 135 -20.36 18.40 -3.70
N GLN A 136 -19.03 18.43 -3.69
CA GLN A 136 -18.22 17.23 -3.42
C GLN A 136 -18.34 16.77 -1.96
N ALA A 137 -18.32 17.68 -1.00
CA ALA A 137 -18.56 17.36 0.41
C ALA A 137 -19.96 16.77 0.64
N GLN A 138 -20.98 17.29 -0.02
CA GLN A 138 -22.35 16.78 0.00
C GLN A 138 -22.46 15.39 -0.63
N HIS A 139 -21.82 15.20 -1.80
CA HIS A 139 -21.75 13.89 -2.44
C HIS A 139 -21.07 12.88 -1.52
N TYR A 140 -19.91 13.22 -0.97
CA TYR A 140 -19.21 12.35 -0.05
C TYR A 140 -20.01 12.05 1.21
N ALA A 141 -20.60 13.06 1.87
CA ALA A 141 -21.42 12.87 3.05
C ALA A 141 -22.62 11.95 2.77
N SER A 142 -23.21 12.01 1.57
CA SER A 142 -24.28 11.09 1.17
C SER A 142 -23.82 9.63 1.04
N GLN A 143 -22.57 9.39 0.65
CA GLN A 143 -21.99 8.04 0.60
C GLN A 143 -21.52 7.58 2.00
N TYR A 144 -20.91 8.50 2.76
CA TYR A 144 -20.51 8.30 4.14
C TYR A 144 -21.69 7.81 4.99
N ASN A 145 -22.84 8.48 4.89
CA ASN A 145 -24.04 8.15 5.66
C ASN A 145 -24.73 6.85 5.22
N GLN A 146 -24.35 6.24 4.09
CA GLN A 146 -24.88 4.92 3.70
C GLN A 146 -24.23 3.77 4.46
N VAL A 147 -23.01 3.97 4.97
CA VAL A 147 -22.26 2.92 5.67
C VAL A 147 -22.31 3.17 7.16
N GLY A 148 -23.10 2.40 7.93
CA GLY A 148 -23.26 2.62 9.37
C GLY A 148 -22.09 2.14 10.24
N ASN A 149 -21.12 1.45 9.65
CA ASN A 149 -20.05 0.72 10.37
C ASN A 149 -18.66 1.37 10.22
N HIS A 150 -18.58 2.64 9.78
CA HIS A 150 -17.32 3.37 9.82
C HIS A 150 -17.10 3.96 11.22
N SER A 151 -15.85 3.97 11.66
CA SER A 151 -15.40 4.48 12.94
C SER A 151 -14.27 5.48 12.79
N LEU A 152 -13.45 5.43 11.74
CA LEU A 152 -12.41 6.43 11.50
C LEU A 152 -12.97 7.77 10.97
N PRO A 153 -12.25 8.89 11.14
CA PRO A 153 -12.64 10.18 10.56
C PRO A 153 -12.91 10.09 9.05
N PRO A 154 -13.89 10.84 8.51
CA PRO A 154 -14.05 10.94 7.06
C PRO A 154 -12.82 11.63 6.46
N VAL A 155 -12.35 11.13 5.31
CA VAL A 155 -11.07 11.59 4.73
C VAL A 155 -11.30 12.39 3.46
N LEU A 156 -10.66 13.55 3.36
CA LEU A 156 -10.42 14.23 2.09
C LEU A 156 -9.08 13.75 1.54
N ASP A 157 -9.10 13.09 0.39
CA ASP A 157 -7.92 12.73 -0.39
C ASP A 157 -7.66 13.83 -1.43
N LEU A 158 -6.62 14.65 -1.18
CA LEU A 158 -6.26 15.80 -2.00
C LEU A 158 -4.85 15.63 -2.59
N GLU A 159 -4.82 15.29 -3.88
CA GLU A 159 -3.57 15.02 -4.61
C GLU A 159 -3.47 15.71 -5.98
N VAL A 160 -4.50 16.45 -6.37
CA VAL A 160 -4.55 17.19 -7.64
C VAL A 160 -5.01 18.63 -7.41
N SER A 161 -4.43 19.59 -8.15
CA SER A 161 -4.80 21.02 -8.06
C SER A 161 -5.83 21.44 -9.11
N GLU A 162 -5.92 20.67 -10.21
CA GLU A 162 -6.80 20.93 -11.36
C GLU A 162 -6.77 22.38 -11.86
N GLY A 163 -5.57 22.98 -11.83
CA GLY A 163 -5.31 24.32 -12.36
C GLY A 163 -5.59 25.48 -11.40
N LYS A 164 -5.96 25.21 -10.14
CA LYS A 164 -6.06 26.24 -9.09
C LYS A 164 -4.69 26.75 -8.66
N SER A 165 -4.62 28.03 -8.30
CA SER A 165 -3.49 28.55 -7.51
C SER A 165 -3.49 27.96 -6.10
N PRO A 166 -2.37 28.00 -5.35
CA PRO A 166 -2.34 27.53 -3.98
C PRO A 166 -3.39 28.17 -3.08
N GLU A 167 -3.66 29.47 -3.23
CA GLU A 167 -4.67 30.18 -2.45
C GLU A 167 -6.08 29.70 -2.80
N GLN A 168 -6.38 29.53 -4.09
CA GLN A 168 -7.67 29.02 -4.54
C GLN A 168 -7.90 27.57 -4.09
N LEU A 169 -6.83 26.76 -4.05
CA LEU A 169 -6.88 25.38 -3.61
C LEU A 169 -7.05 25.28 -2.10
N ALA A 170 -6.40 26.15 -1.33
CA ALA A 170 -6.63 26.27 0.11
C ALA A 170 -8.08 26.69 0.40
N ASP A 171 -8.62 27.69 -0.31
CA ASP A 171 -10.02 28.10 -0.13
C ASP A 171 -11.01 26.97 -0.48
N TRP A 172 -10.78 26.27 -1.58
CA TRP A 172 -11.58 25.09 -1.95
C TRP A 172 -11.52 24.00 -0.87
N THR A 173 -10.33 23.73 -0.34
CA THR A 173 -10.11 22.74 0.71
C THR A 173 -10.84 23.12 2.00
N ARG A 174 -10.75 24.40 2.40
CA ARG A 174 -11.45 24.93 3.57
C ARG A 174 -12.96 24.80 3.44
N GLU A 175 -13.52 25.11 2.27
CA GLU A 175 -14.95 24.96 2.00
C GLU A 175 -15.40 23.49 2.07
N PHE A 176 -14.63 22.58 1.48
CA PHE A 176 -14.92 21.15 1.52
C PHE A 176 -14.90 20.63 2.97
N MET A 177 -13.82 20.90 3.71
CA MET A 177 -13.63 20.37 5.07
C MET A 177 -14.71 20.88 6.03
N ASN A 178 -15.04 22.18 5.96
CA ASN A 178 -16.09 22.78 6.79
C ASN A 178 -17.49 22.23 6.48
N GLU A 179 -17.82 22.07 5.19
CA GLU A 179 -19.11 21.50 4.78
C GLU A 179 -19.22 20.04 5.22
N LEU A 180 -18.15 19.25 5.03
CA LEU A 180 -18.11 17.85 5.43
C LEU A 180 -18.25 17.68 6.95
N GLU A 181 -17.55 18.50 7.75
CA GLU A 181 -17.69 18.50 9.20
C GLU A 181 -19.12 18.85 9.63
N THR A 182 -19.74 19.83 8.96
CA THR A 182 -21.14 20.23 9.21
C THR A 182 -22.11 19.09 8.91
N LEU A 183 -21.91 18.36 7.81
CA LEU A 183 -22.82 17.31 7.34
C LEU A 183 -22.67 15.98 8.11
N THR A 184 -21.46 15.69 8.60
CA THR A 184 -21.15 14.42 9.28
C THR A 184 -21.09 14.56 10.80
N GLY A 185 -20.91 15.77 11.33
CA GLY A 185 -20.65 16.02 12.74
C GLY A 185 -19.29 15.51 13.21
N ARG A 186 -18.37 15.20 12.28
CA ARG A 186 -17.05 14.65 12.57
C ARG A 186 -15.97 15.50 11.90
N THR A 187 -14.94 15.82 12.67
CA THR A 187 -13.72 16.46 12.15
C THR A 187 -13.08 15.54 11.10
N PRO A 188 -12.91 16.01 9.84
CA PRO A 188 -12.30 15.20 8.78
C PRO A 188 -10.79 15.05 8.95
N MET A 189 -10.22 14.04 8.31
CA MET A 189 -8.77 13.82 8.19
C MET A 189 -8.30 14.22 6.78
N MET A 190 -7.11 14.80 6.67
CA MET A 190 -6.48 15.16 5.41
C MET A 190 -5.56 14.04 4.93
N TYR A 191 -5.78 13.55 3.71
CA TYR A 191 -4.81 12.77 2.96
C TYR A 191 -4.15 13.59 1.86
N THR A 192 -2.83 13.46 1.74
CA THR A 192 -1.99 14.09 0.71
C THR A 192 -0.63 13.40 0.67
N TYR A 193 0.22 13.77 -0.29
CA TYR A 193 1.65 13.48 -0.26
C TYR A 193 2.49 14.76 -0.14
N ARG A 194 3.75 14.60 0.30
CA ARG A 194 4.65 15.72 0.67
C ARG A 194 4.84 16.75 -0.46
N TYR A 195 5.17 16.28 -1.66
CA TYR A 195 5.46 17.15 -2.80
C TYR A 195 4.23 17.98 -3.20
N PHE A 196 3.05 17.36 -3.22
CA PHE A 196 1.80 18.08 -3.47
C PHE A 196 1.58 19.19 -2.47
N TRP A 197 1.69 18.89 -1.18
CA TRP A 197 1.43 19.88 -0.14
C TRP A 197 2.40 21.07 -0.20
N ILE A 198 3.69 20.79 -0.41
CA ILE A 198 4.70 21.86 -0.46
C ILE A 198 4.48 22.72 -1.71
N GLU A 199 4.31 22.11 -2.87
CA GLU A 199 4.33 22.83 -4.16
C GLU A 199 2.97 23.35 -4.59
N GLN A 200 1.89 22.60 -4.37
CA GLN A 200 0.54 22.96 -4.82
C GLN A 200 -0.27 23.67 -3.74
N MET A 201 0.00 23.39 -2.46
CA MET A 201 -0.64 24.07 -1.32
C MET A 201 0.25 25.15 -0.68
N ASN A 202 1.40 25.47 -1.31
CA ASN A 202 2.39 26.45 -0.83
C ASN A 202 2.81 26.21 0.63
N ASN A 203 2.84 24.94 1.04
CA ASN A 203 3.12 24.51 2.42
C ASN A 203 2.31 25.29 3.48
N THR A 204 1.04 25.62 3.18
CA THR A 204 0.17 26.34 4.11
C THR A 204 0.04 25.61 5.45
N GLN A 205 -0.06 26.38 6.54
CA GLN A 205 -0.23 25.87 7.90
C GLN A 205 -1.69 25.83 8.37
N GLU A 206 -2.61 26.25 7.51
CA GLU A 206 -4.01 26.47 7.85
C GLU A 206 -4.72 25.23 8.37
N PHE A 207 -4.32 24.05 7.89
CA PHE A 207 -5.01 22.78 8.14
C PHE A 207 -4.38 21.94 9.26
N ALA A 208 -3.36 22.46 9.95
CA ALA A 208 -2.58 21.75 10.98
C ALA A 208 -3.40 21.21 12.17
N ASN A 209 -4.65 21.65 12.34
CA ASN A 209 -5.56 21.17 13.38
C ASN A 209 -6.35 19.91 12.99
N TYR A 210 -6.39 19.53 11.71
CA TYR A 210 -6.99 18.28 11.25
C TYR A 210 -6.00 17.12 11.41
N PRO A 211 -6.45 15.86 11.60
CA PRO A 211 -5.55 14.72 11.53
C PRO A 211 -4.90 14.61 10.14
N LEU A 212 -3.65 14.14 10.11
CA LEU A 212 -2.87 13.99 8.88
C LEU A 212 -2.60 12.52 8.54
N TRP A 213 -3.06 12.10 7.37
CA TRP A 213 -2.64 10.88 6.71
C TRP A 213 -1.70 11.24 5.56
N LEU A 214 -0.41 10.99 5.70
CA LEU A 214 0.59 11.42 4.71
C LEU A 214 1.13 10.22 3.94
N ALA A 215 1.10 10.29 2.61
CA ALA A 215 1.77 9.32 1.75
C ALA A 215 3.25 9.69 1.55
N ALA A 216 4.11 8.69 1.79
CA ALA A 216 5.53 8.71 1.43
C ALA A 216 6.02 7.28 1.31
N TYR A 217 6.33 6.83 0.09
CA TYR A 217 6.76 5.46 -0.16
C TYR A 217 8.25 5.32 0.11
N GLN A 218 8.57 4.93 1.33
CA GLN A 218 9.93 4.85 1.85
C GLN A 218 9.97 3.97 3.10
N SER A 219 11.18 3.60 3.53
CA SER A 219 11.37 2.78 4.73
C SER A 219 11.25 3.58 6.03
N THR A 220 11.58 4.86 6.02
CA THR A 220 11.57 5.70 7.23
C THR A 220 10.34 6.60 7.23
N ALA A 221 9.64 6.72 8.35
CA ALA A 221 8.50 7.60 8.46
C ALA A 221 8.90 9.05 8.11
N PRO A 222 8.13 9.75 7.26
CA PRO A 222 8.47 11.11 6.85
C PRO A 222 8.18 12.12 7.96
N ASP A 223 8.87 13.26 7.92
CA ASP A 223 8.50 14.42 8.73
C ASP A 223 7.16 15.02 8.24
N PRO A 224 6.32 15.56 9.16
CA PRO A 224 5.11 16.27 8.78
C PRO A 224 5.40 17.51 7.93
N VAL A 225 4.39 17.95 7.20
CA VAL A 225 4.39 19.18 6.38
C VAL A 225 3.44 20.21 7.00
N GLY A 226 3.24 21.38 6.38
CA GLY A 226 2.05 22.20 6.59
C GLY A 226 1.73 22.60 8.04
N GLY A 227 2.73 22.77 8.90
CA GLY A 227 2.54 23.13 10.31
C GLY A 227 2.03 22.00 11.22
N TRP A 228 1.75 20.80 10.69
CA TRP A 228 1.48 19.63 11.51
C TRP A 228 2.70 19.28 12.36
N ASN A 229 2.46 18.84 13.59
CA ASN A 229 3.51 18.42 14.51
C ASN A 229 3.79 16.90 14.47
N LYS A 230 2.87 16.12 13.88
CA LYS A 230 2.96 14.67 13.74
C LYS A 230 2.10 14.21 12.56
N LEU A 231 2.31 12.97 12.14
CA LEU A 231 1.37 12.22 11.31
C LEU A 231 0.42 11.44 12.21
N ASP A 232 -0.84 11.30 11.82
CA ASP A 232 -1.79 10.36 12.43
C ASP A 232 -1.75 9.01 11.72
N MET A 233 -1.55 9.03 10.40
CA MET A 233 -1.33 7.84 9.57
C MET A 233 -0.26 8.09 8.53
N TRP A 234 0.45 7.03 8.15
CA TRP A 234 1.46 7.05 7.10
C TRP A 234 1.15 5.96 6.07
N GLN A 235 0.88 6.35 4.83
CA GLN A 235 0.85 5.42 3.70
C GLN A 235 2.28 5.23 3.20
N ARG A 236 2.81 4.02 3.40
CA ARG A 236 4.23 3.72 3.23
C ARG A 236 4.55 2.96 1.95
N SER A 237 3.54 2.44 1.25
CA SER A 237 3.70 1.63 0.05
C SER A 237 2.41 1.59 -0.76
N ASP A 238 2.54 1.49 -2.07
CA ASP A 238 1.45 1.23 -3.05
C ASP A 238 1.51 -0.17 -3.68
N SER A 239 2.51 -0.95 -3.30
CA SER A 239 2.86 -2.24 -3.91
C SER A 239 2.88 -3.37 -2.88
N GLY A 240 2.12 -3.17 -1.79
CA GLY A 240 1.97 -4.14 -0.72
C GLY A 240 1.28 -5.43 -1.14
N ARG A 241 1.52 -6.49 -0.37
CA ARG A 241 0.78 -7.75 -0.42
C ARG A 241 0.18 -8.04 0.94
N VAL A 242 -1.13 -8.29 0.96
CA VAL A 242 -1.90 -8.68 2.14
C VAL A 242 -2.74 -9.89 1.78
N ASN A 243 -2.70 -10.93 2.62
CA ASN A 243 -3.54 -12.10 2.44
C ASN A 243 -5.03 -11.71 2.40
N GLY A 244 -5.74 -12.24 1.40
CA GLY A 244 -7.14 -11.92 1.14
C GLY A 244 -7.40 -10.77 0.16
N ILE A 245 -6.36 -10.03 -0.26
CA ILE A 245 -6.45 -9.02 -1.31
C ILE A 245 -5.66 -9.49 -2.53
N ALA A 246 -6.35 -9.58 -3.67
CA ALA A 246 -5.71 -9.92 -4.93
C ALA A 246 -5.03 -8.69 -5.53
N GLY A 247 -3.76 -8.82 -5.90
CA GLY A 247 -3.01 -7.70 -6.49
C GLY A 247 -2.30 -6.85 -5.44
N ASN A 248 -1.87 -5.67 -5.86
CA ASN A 248 -1.18 -4.72 -5.00
C ASN A 248 -2.20 -4.01 -4.10
N VAL A 249 -1.78 -3.69 -2.89
CA VAL A 249 -2.57 -2.90 -1.95
C VAL A 249 -1.70 -1.88 -1.24
N ASP A 250 -2.29 -0.73 -0.95
CA ASP A 250 -1.64 0.34 -0.22
C ASP A 250 -1.50 -0.04 1.25
N LEU A 251 -0.29 0.12 1.81
CA LEU A 251 0.02 -0.24 3.20
C LEU A 251 0.13 1.00 4.06
N ASN A 252 -0.53 0.96 5.21
CA ASN A 252 -0.62 2.07 6.14
C ASN A 252 -0.18 1.68 7.55
N LEU A 253 0.44 2.63 8.24
CA LEU A 253 0.68 2.56 9.67
C LEU A 253 -0.03 3.72 10.37
N PHE A 254 -0.80 3.39 11.41
CA PHE A 254 -1.34 4.39 12.33
C PHE A 254 -0.25 4.79 13.33
N ASN A 255 -0.20 6.07 13.70
CA ASN A 255 0.72 6.55 14.74
C ASN A 255 0.22 6.13 16.12
N GLY A 256 0.27 4.85 16.44
CA GLY A 256 -0.23 4.29 17.69
C GLY A 256 -0.42 2.78 17.62
N ASN A 257 -0.70 2.17 18.76
CA ASN A 257 -1.12 0.77 18.84
C ASN A 257 -2.65 0.60 18.61
N GLU A 258 -3.16 -0.63 18.61
CA GLU A 258 -4.61 -0.91 18.43
C GLU A 258 -5.50 -0.19 19.46
N ALA A 259 -5.07 -0.06 20.71
CA ALA A 259 -5.86 0.64 21.73
C ALA A 259 -5.97 2.14 21.42
N GLN A 260 -4.87 2.77 20.98
CA GLN A 260 -4.86 4.16 20.52
C GLN A 260 -5.71 4.34 19.26
N LEU A 261 -5.66 3.39 18.33
CA LEU A 261 -6.50 3.38 17.13
C LEU A 261 -7.99 3.32 17.49
N ASN A 262 -8.38 2.50 18.47
CA ASN A 262 -9.76 2.41 18.94
C ASN A 262 -10.22 3.73 19.57
N MET A 263 -9.38 4.38 20.38
CA MET A 263 -9.66 5.70 20.95
C MET A 263 -9.80 6.78 19.87
N PHE A 264 -8.89 6.79 18.90
CA PHE A 264 -8.92 7.70 17.76
C PHE A 264 -10.20 7.54 16.95
N SER A 265 -10.58 6.29 16.66
CA SER A 265 -11.84 5.94 15.98
C SER A 265 -13.07 6.39 16.77
N ALA A 266 -13.02 6.35 18.11
CA ALA A 266 -14.07 6.88 18.96
C ALA A 266 -14.13 8.43 19.03
N GLY A 267 -13.31 9.13 18.24
CA GLY A 267 -13.27 10.60 18.18
C GLY A 267 -12.24 11.25 19.10
N GLN A 268 -11.43 10.47 19.81
CA GLN A 268 -10.31 11.01 20.59
C GLN A 268 -9.09 11.22 19.68
N LEU A 269 -9.15 12.24 18.81
CA LEU A 269 -8.15 12.46 17.76
C LEU A 269 -6.71 12.67 18.28
N GLN A 270 -6.57 13.00 19.57
CA GLN A 270 -5.25 13.14 20.22
C GLN A 270 -4.63 11.81 20.67
N ALA A 271 -5.33 10.68 20.48
CA ALA A 271 -4.84 9.36 20.88
C ALA A 271 -3.65 8.86 20.03
N SER A 272 -3.49 9.38 18.83
CA SER A 272 -2.33 9.15 17.97
C SER A 272 -1.06 9.81 18.52
N GLY A 273 0.11 9.29 18.18
CA GLY A 273 1.43 9.82 18.52
C GLY A 273 2.36 8.79 19.15
N GLY A 274 3.67 9.02 19.01
CA GLY A 274 4.72 8.33 19.74
C GLY A 274 5.14 6.99 19.17
N LYS A 275 4.76 6.67 17.93
CA LYS A 275 5.07 5.40 17.26
C LYS A 275 5.74 5.56 15.89
N LEU A 276 5.42 6.61 15.14
CA LEU A 276 6.03 6.83 13.82
C LEU A 276 7.29 7.68 13.87
N GLU A 277 7.48 8.51 14.89
CA GLU A 277 8.58 9.47 14.95
C GLU A 277 9.94 8.77 14.94
N GLY A 278 10.68 8.92 13.84
CA GLY A 278 11.98 8.26 13.63
C GLY A 278 11.90 6.75 13.36
N LEU A 279 10.70 6.22 13.11
CA LEU A 279 10.52 4.81 12.78
C LEU A 279 11.14 4.51 11.40
N THR A 280 11.98 3.47 11.34
CA THR A 280 12.40 2.84 10.09
C THR A 280 11.85 1.42 10.04
N VAL A 281 11.05 1.14 9.03
CA VAL A 281 10.53 -0.17 8.68
C VAL A 281 11.44 -0.74 7.59
N ASN A 282 12.21 -1.77 7.96
CA ASN A 282 12.95 -2.55 6.98
C ASN A 282 12.01 -3.64 6.49
N ASP A 283 11.50 -3.48 5.27
CA ASP A 283 10.71 -4.51 4.64
C ASP A 283 11.61 -5.73 4.43
N GLY A 284 11.29 -6.81 5.14
CA GLY A 284 12.01 -8.07 5.00
C GLY A 284 11.95 -8.58 3.56
N VAL A 285 12.82 -9.54 3.24
CA VAL A 285 12.85 -10.22 1.95
C VAL A 285 11.44 -10.77 1.63
N ASP A 286 10.94 -10.56 0.41
CA ASP A 286 9.68 -11.17 -0.06
C ASP A 286 9.87 -12.69 -0.14
N LEU A 287 9.16 -13.43 0.72
CA LEU A 287 9.24 -14.89 0.80
C LEU A 287 8.07 -15.59 0.08
N GLY A 288 7.22 -14.84 -0.64
CA GLY A 288 6.05 -15.39 -1.34
C GLY A 288 4.88 -15.76 -0.43
N ALA A 289 3.77 -16.21 -1.04
CA ALA A 289 2.47 -16.43 -0.39
C ALA A 289 2.39 -17.65 0.57
N ASP A 290 3.43 -18.47 0.66
CA ASP A 290 3.48 -19.69 1.50
C ASP A 290 4.29 -19.50 2.80
N SER A 291 4.25 -18.29 3.38
CA SER A 291 5.10 -17.86 4.49
C SER A 291 4.78 -18.50 5.85
N THR A 292 3.66 -19.21 6.02
CA THR A 292 3.29 -19.87 7.29
C THR A 292 4.27 -20.97 7.70
N VAL A 293 4.83 -21.71 6.73
CA VAL A 293 5.83 -22.75 7.00
C VAL A 293 7.16 -22.12 7.41
N ILE A 294 7.53 -21.00 6.79
CA ILE A 294 8.79 -20.30 7.06
C ILE A 294 8.74 -19.57 8.41
N ILE A 295 7.63 -18.90 8.73
CA ILE A 295 7.39 -18.29 10.04
C ILE A 295 7.40 -19.36 11.14
N GLY A 296 6.74 -20.51 10.90
CA GLY A 296 6.76 -21.65 11.83
C GLY A 296 8.16 -22.21 12.05
N ALA A 297 8.98 -22.26 10.99
CA ALA A 297 10.34 -22.78 11.07
C ALA A 297 11.31 -21.79 11.73
N ILE A 298 11.15 -20.49 11.51
CA ILE A 298 11.89 -19.43 12.23
C ILE A 298 11.49 -19.41 13.71
N LEU A 299 10.20 -19.58 14.04
CA LEU A 299 9.73 -19.68 15.42
C LEU A 299 10.22 -20.96 16.12
N ALA A 300 10.26 -22.10 15.43
CA ALA A 300 10.80 -23.35 15.97
C ALA A 300 12.32 -23.28 16.16
N LEU A 301 13.03 -22.52 15.33
CA LEU A 301 14.45 -22.21 15.51
C LEU A 301 14.67 -21.27 16.70
N ALA A 302 13.87 -20.21 16.80
CA ALA A 302 13.87 -19.25 17.89
C ALA A 302 13.56 -19.91 19.25
N ALA A 303 12.69 -20.92 19.26
CA ALA A 303 12.37 -21.71 20.45
C ALA A 303 13.39 -22.84 20.76
N GLY A 304 14.48 -22.97 20.00
CA GLY A 304 15.50 -24.00 20.20
C GLY A 304 15.03 -25.43 19.89
N ALA A 305 13.89 -25.60 19.23
CA ALA A 305 13.30 -26.91 18.92
C ALA A 305 14.00 -27.64 17.76
N ILE A 306 14.75 -26.89 16.93
CA ILE A 306 15.53 -27.40 15.79
C ILE A 306 16.82 -26.60 15.64
N ALA A 307 17.91 -27.26 15.25
CA ALA A 307 19.20 -26.61 15.02
C ALA A 307 19.26 -25.94 13.64
N ALA A 308 19.94 -24.79 13.53
CA ALA A 308 20.00 -23.99 12.30
C ALA A 308 20.48 -24.75 11.04
N PRO A 309 21.47 -25.68 11.14
CA PRO A 309 21.84 -26.52 10.00
C PRO A 309 20.72 -27.48 9.55
N ALA A 310 19.95 -28.02 10.50
CA ALA A 310 18.82 -28.91 10.18
C ALA A 310 17.66 -28.16 9.52
N LEU A 311 17.51 -26.86 9.83
CA LEU A 311 16.56 -25.98 9.15
C LEU A 311 16.99 -25.69 7.71
N ALA A 312 18.28 -25.41 7.47
CA ALA A 312 18.81 -25.19 6.13
C ALA A 312 18.63 -26.45 5.24
N ASP A 313 18.90 -27.63 5.78
CA ASP A 313 18.68 -28.90 5.09
C ASP A 313 17.19 -29.17 4.81
N ALA A 314 16.30 -28.85 5.77
CA ALA A 314 14.85 -29.00 5.59
C ALA A 314 14.30 -28.03 4.53
N ALA A 315 14.80 -26.79 4.51
CA ALA A 315 14.43 -25.77 3.51
C ALA A 315 14.88 -26.17 2.10
N GLN A 316 16.07 -26.75 1.97
CA GLN A 316 16.60 -27.26 0.71
C GLN A 316 15.79 -28.47 0.19
N ASN A 317 15.36 -29.36 1.09
CA ASN A 317 14.53 -30.50 0.74
C ASN A 317 13.08 -30.12 0.39
N ALA A 318 12.61 -28.96 0.86
CA ALA A 318 11.29 -28.40 0.56
C ALA A 318 11.27 -27.51 -0.71
N ASN A 319 12.40 -27.36 -1.41
CA ASN A 319 12.54 -26.57 -2.64
C ASN A 319 12.18 -25.07 -2.45
N LEU A 320 12.50 -24.53 -1.27
CA LEU A 320 12.32 -23.12 -0.92
C LEU A 320 13.57 -22.32 -1.30
N ASP A 321 13.54 -21.70 -2.49
CA ASP A 321 14.67 -20.95 -3.03
C ASP A 321 15.00 -19.70 -2.19
N GLY A 322 16.29 -19.48 -1.89
CA GLY A 322 16.81 -18.29 -1.20
C GLY A 322 16.82 -18.34 0.34
N LEU A 323 16.02 -19.20 0.98
CA LEU A 323 16.01 -19.34 2.44
C LEU A 323 17.35 -19.87 3.02
N PRO A 324 18.04 -20.84 2.40
CA PRO A 324 19.35 -21.30 2.87
C PRO A 324 20.38 -20.17 2.94
N ASP A 325 20.36 -19.24 1.99
CA ASP A 325 21.31 -18.12 1.94
C ASP A 325 21.03 -17.09 3.04
N VAL A 326 19.76 -16.85 3.37
CA VAL A 326 19.34 -15.99 4.49
C VAL A 326 19.75 -16.61 5.83
N VAL A 327 19.49 -17.90 6.04
CA VAL A 327 19.88 -18.61 7.26
C VAL A 327 21.39 -18.65 7.42
N ASN A 328 22.13 -18.95 6.36
CA ASN A 328 23.59 -18.94 6.36
C ASN A 328 24.16 -17.53 6.61
N GLY A 329 23.50 -16.49 6.09
CA GLY A 329 23.85 -15.10 6.37
C GLY A 329 23.64 -14.69 7.83
N LEU A 330 22.58 -15.16 8.49
CA LEU A 330 22.34 -14.90 9.91
C LEU A 330 23.33 -15.63 10.82
N ILE A 331 23.70 -16.87 10.46
CA ILE A 331 24.74 -17.64 11.15
C ILE A 331 26.12 -16.98 10.99
N ALA A 332 26.45 -16.54 9.77
CA ALA A 332 27.76 -15.94 9.48
C ALA A 332 28.00 -14.58 10.18
N ASN A 333 26.93 -13.90 10.59
CA ASN A 333 26.97 -12.60 11.24
C ASN A 333 26.67 -12.64 12.74
N ASP A 334 26.55 -13.83 13.35
CA ASP A 334 26.25 -14.04 14.78
C ASP A 334 25.00 -13.27 15.28
N ASN A 335 24.04 -13.07 14.37
CA ASN A 335 22.85 -12.23 14.56
C ASN A 335 21.58 -13.03 14.87
N LEU A 336 21.71 -14.32 15.22
CA LEU A 336 20.58 -15.09 15.75
C LEU A 336 20.26 -14.56 17.15
N PRO A 337 19.07 -13.99 17.40
CA PRO A 337 18.77 -13.29 18.65
C PRO A 337 18.37 -14.30 19.73
N VAL A 338 19.22 -15.30 19.98
CA VAL A 338 18.94 -16.40 20.92
C VAL A 338 18.74 -15.85 22.34
N GLU A 339 19.55 -14.87 22.76
CA GLU A 339 19.45 -14.28 24.11
C GLU A 339 18.20 -13.40 24.32
N GLN A 340 17.63 -12.82 23.26
CA GLN A 340 16.42 -11.97 23.38
C GLN A 340 15.13 -12.80 23.45
N LEU A 341 15.20 -14.09 23.11
CA LEU A 341 14.07 -15.02 23.10
C LEU A 341 13.94 -15.80 24.42
N GLU A 342 14.98 -15.86 25.25
CA GLU A 342 14.94 -16.53 26.57
C GLU A 342 14.25 -15.69 27.66
N THR A 343 13.90 -14.44 27.38
CA THR A 343 13.35 -13.49 28.39
C THR A 343 11.93 -12.98 28.07
N MET A 344 11.24 -13.57 27.09
CA MET A 344 9.80 -13.42 26.87
C MET A 344 9.04 -14.66 27.39
#